data_AF-A0A9P3CDV8-F1
#
_entry.id   AF-A0A9P3CDV8-F1
#
_cell.length_a   1.000
_cell.length_b   1.000
_cell.length_c   1.000
_cell.angle_alpha   90.00
_cell.angle_beta   90.00
_cell.angle_gamma   90.00
#
_symmetry.space_group_name_H-M   'P 1'
#
loop_
_entity.id
_entity.type
_entity.pdbx_description
1 polymer ?
#
loop_
_entity_poly.entity_id
_entity_poly.type
_entity_poly.pdbx_seq_one_letter_code
_entity_poly.pdbx_strand_id
1 'polypeptide(L)'
;MEHDLFKLVAMCCWIGGNIVHFSAMWALGWKGIYHGDHFFGPLEYVESFPYGFIASPMYNGKAISYLGSAIWTAKPAGLVLAIWTFVVFNLTGTIEDKVTNEMYKDRSRASVKED
;
A
#
# COMPACT_ATOMS: atom_id res chain seq x y z
N MET A 1 8.05 -4.59 31.58
CA MET A 1 7.02 -5.45 30.95
C MET A 1 6.09 -4.66 30.04
N GLU A 2 5.27 -3.72 30.51
CA GLU A 2 4.39 -2.93 29.61
C GLU A 2 5.18 -2.13 28.57
N HIS A 3 6.25 -1.46 29.00
CA HIS A 3 7.12 -0.68 28.12
C HIS A 3 7.84 -1.55 27.04
N ASP A 4 8.14 -2.81 27.36
CA ASP A 4 8.79 -3.75 26.45
C ASP A 4 7.80 -4.29 25.41
N LEU A 5 6.55 -4.51 25.84
CA LEU A 5 5.45 -4.87 24.95
C LEU A 5 5.17 -3.76 23.93
N PHE A 6 5.12 -2.48 24.36
CA PHE A 6 4.92 -1.35 23.45
C PHE A 6 6.03 -1.26 22.39
N LYS A 7 7.29 -1.47 22.79
CA LYS A 7 8.42 -1.51 21.86
C LYS A 7 8.33 -2.69 20.90
N LEU A 8 7.93 -3.86 21.38
CA LEU A 8 7.75 -5.04 20.53
C LEU A 8 6.65 -4.81 19.49
N VAL A 9 5.49 -4.29 19.90
CA VAL A 9 4.39 -3.93 19.00
C VAL A 9 4.86 -2.90 17.97
N ALA A 10 5.55 -1.85 18.41
CA ALA A 10 6.10 -0.83 17.53
C ALA A 10 7.05 -1.42 16.47
N MET A 11 7.97 -2.30 16.87
CA MET A 11 8.89 -2.98 15.95
C MET A 11 8.14 -3.90 14.98
N CYS A 12 7.18 -4.70 15.45
CA CYS A 12 6.38 -5.57 14.61
C CYS A 12 5.60 -4.77 13.55
N CYS A 13 4.96 -3.68 13.94
CA CYS A 13 4.28 -2.78 13.00
C CYS A 13 5.27 -2.14 12.02
N TRP A 14 6.40 -1.62 12.51
CA TRP A 14 7.38 -0.96 11.65
C TRP A 14 7.98 -1.92 10.62
N ILE A 15 8.42 -3.10 11.06
CA ILE A 15 9.02 -4.13 10.19
C ILE A 15 7.97 -4.69 9.24
N GLY A 16 6.83 -5.16 9.76
CA GLY A 16 5.77 -5.77 8.97
C GLY A 16 5.19 -4.81 7.93
N GLY A 17 4.95 -3.55 8.31
CA GLY A 17 4.48 -2.52 7.39
C GLY A 17 5.46 -2.24 6.25
N ASN A 18 6.76 -2.15 6.55
CA ASN A 18 7.79 -1.98 5.52
C ASN A 18 7.91 -3.21 4.60
N ILE A 19 7.83 -4.43 5.15
CA ILE A 19 7.85 -5.65 4.34
C ILE A 19 6.71 -5.64 3.33
N VAL A 20 5.48 -5.34 3.76
CA VAL A 20 4.31 -5.24 2.86
C VAL A 20 4.52 -4.14 1.82
N HIS A 21 4.94 -2.94 2.25
CA HIS A 21 5.14 -1.80 1.37
C HIS A 21 6.17 -2.08 0.27
N PHE A 22 7.35 -2.58 0.65
CA PHE A 22 8.42 -2.85 -0.31
C PHE A 22 8.13 -4.09 -1.17
N SER A 23 7.46 -5.11 -0.62
CA SER A 23 7.01 -6.25 -1.43
C SER A 23 6.02 -5.82 -2.50
N ALA A 24 5.11 -4.89 -2.16
CA ALA A 24 4.19 -4.30 -3.13
C ALA A 24 4.93 -3.52 -4.24
N MET A 25 5.87 -2.65 -3.86
CA MET A 25 6.70 -1.92 -4.82
C MET A 25 7.49 -2.85 -5.74
N TRP A 26 8.02 -3.94 -5.18
CA TRP A 26 8.75 -4.93 -5.95
C TRP A 26 7.86 -5.65 -6.95
N ALA A 27 6.65 -6.04 -6.53
CA ALA A 27 5.70 -6.74 -7.37
C ALA A 27 5.16 -5.87 -8.51
N LEU A 28 4.98 -4.57 -8.29
CA LEU A 28 4.56 -3.62 -9.33
C LEU A 28 5.69 -3.24 -10.30
N GLY A 29 6.94 -3.30 -9.85
CA GLY A 29 8.10 -2.85 -10.59
C GLY A 29 8.11 -1.33 -10.84
N TRP A 30 9.22 -0.80 -11.34
CA TRP A 30 9.46 0.65 -11.47
C TRP A 30 8.39 1.41 -12.28
N LYS A 31 7.76 0.78 -13.28
CA LYS A 31 6.67 1.38 -14.04
C LYS A 31 5.42 1.57 -13.19
N GLY A 32 5.08 0.60 -12.34
CA GLY A 32 3.88 0.67 -11.51
C GLY A 32 3.97 1.73 -10.42
N ILE A 33 5.13 1.82 -9.77
CA ILE A 33 5.31 2.70 -8.58
C ILE A 33 5.14 4.19 -8.90
N TYR A 34 5.35 4.59 -10.15
CA TYR A 34 5.35 5.99 -10.58
C TYR A 34 4.22 6.33 -11.55
N HIS A 35 3.16 5.51 -11.62
CA HIS A 35 2.10 5.68 -12.63
C HIS A 35 2.69 5.75 -14.06
N GLY A 36 3.75 4.98 -14.27
CA GLY A 36 4.46 4.87 -15.53
C GLY A 36 3.63 4.21 -16.63
N ASP A 37 2.44 3.70 -16.31
CA ASP A 37 1.45 3.26 -17.29
C ASP A 37 1.01 4.39 -18.23
N HIS A 38 1.02 5.64 -17.76
CA HIS A 38 0.69 6.82 -18.55
C HIS A 38 1.75 7.11 -19.62
N PHE A 39 2.98 6.61 -19.46
CA PHE A 39 4.13 6.97 -20.30
C PHE A 39 4.78 5.77 -21.01
N PHE A 40 4.78 4.59 -20.40
CA PHE A 40 5.57 3.43 -20.80
C PHE A 40 4.73 2.20 -21.17
N GLY A 41 3.42 2.40 -21.36
CA GLY A 41 2.48 1.36 -21.79
C GLY A 41 1.77 0.64 -20.64
N PRO A 42 0.84 -0.26 -20.97
CA PRO A 42 -0.06 -0.89 -20.00
C PRO A 42 0.69 -1.70 -18.92
N LEU A 43 0.30 -1.55 -17.66
CA LEU A 43 0.71 -2.43 -16.57
C LEU A 43 -0.06 -3.75 -16.60
N GLU A 44 0.60 -4.82 -16.17
CA GLU A 44 0.00 -6.14 -15.95
C GLU A 44 -0.65 -6.22 -14.56
N TYR A 45 -1.73 -6.98 -14.45
CA TYR A 45 -2.41 -7.16 -13.17
C TYR A 45 -1.57 -8.06 -12.26
N VAL A 46 -1.35 -7.61 -11.03
CA VAL A 46 -0.51 -8.30 -10.06
C VAL A 46 -1.38 -8.87 -8.95
N GLU A 47 -1.47 -10.20 -8.89
CA GLU A 47 -2.19 -10.93 -7.81
C GLU A 47 -1.24 -11.54 -6.78
N SER A 48 0.07 -11.51 -7.04
CA SER A 48 1.06 -12.03 -6.11
C SER A 48 1.06 -11.26 -4.79
N PHE A 49 1.64 -11.86 -3.76
CA PHE A 49 1.79 -11.16 -2.47
C PHE A 49 2.51 -9.81 -2.70
N PRO A 50 2.00 -8.70 -2.14
CA PRO A 50 0.87 -8.59 -1.20
C PRO A 50 -0.51 -8.26 -1.81
N TYR A 51 -0.61 -8.02 -3.12
CA TYR A 51 -1.82 -7.53 -3.78
C TYR A 51 -2.99 -8.53 -3.75
N GLY A 52 -2.73 -9.84 -3.77
CA GLY A 52 -3.79 -10.86 -3.66
C GLY A 52 -4.44 -10.97 -2.27
N PHE A 53 -3.90 -10.31 -1.25
CA PHE A 53 -4.36 -10.43 0.13
C PHE A 53 -4.80 -9.09 0.74
N ILE A 54 -4.19 -7.99 0.31
CA ILE A 54 -4.34 -6.68 0.91
C ILE A 54 -4.70 -5.69 -0.20
N ALA A 55 -5.83 -4.99 -0.06
CA ALA A 55 -6.16 -3.87 -0.92
C ALA A 55 -5.14 -2.75 -0.75
N SER A 56 -4.72 -2.09 -1.83
CA SER A 56 -3.78 -0.96 -1.77
C SER A 56 -2.58 -1.19 -0.83
N PRO A 57 -1.81 -2.29 -1.02
CA PRO A 57 -0.83 -2.76 -0.04
C PRO A 57 0.34 -1.78 0.17
N MET A 58 0.69 -0.98 -0.84
CA MET A 58 1.68 0.09 -0.70
C MET A 58 1.27 1.11 0.37
N TYR A 59 0.02 1.56 0.34
CA TYR A 59 -0.53 2.54 1.28
C TYR A 59 -0.72 1.94 2.66
N ASN A 60 -1.33 0.76 2.74
CA ASN A 60 -1.58 0.07 4.01
C ASN A 60 -0.29 -0.33 4.72
N GLY A 61 0.69 -0.87 4.00
CA GLY A 61 2.01 -1.16 4.56
C GLY A 61 2.71 0.10 5.11
N LYS A 62 2.61 1.22 4.38
CA LYS A 62 3.21 2.48 4.82
C LYS A 62 2.52 3.07 6.03
N ALA A 63 1.18 3.03 6.09
CA ALA A 63 0.41 3.45 7.27
C ALA A 63 0.84 2.68 8.53
N ILE A 64 0.93 1.34 8.43
CA ILE A 64 1.33 0.47 9.55
C ILE A 64 2.76 0.79 10.00
N SER A 65 3.67 1.06 9.05
CA SER A 65 5.04 1.47 9.36
C SER A 65 5.12 2.81 10.12
N TYR A 66 4.30 3.78 9.72
CA TYR A 66 4.21 5.07 10.41
C TYR A 66 3.55 4.96 11.78
N LEU A 67 2.54 4.10 11.93
CA LEU A 67 1.97 3.77 13.24
C LEU A 67 3.03 3.15 14.17
N GLY A 68 3.83 2.20 13.67
CA GLY A 68 4.95 1.63 14.42
C GLY A 68 5.96 2.70 14.89
N SER A 69 6.31 3.63 14.00
CA SER A 69 7.18 4.78 14.34
C SER A 69 6.56 5.70 15.39
N ALA A 70 5.24 5.94 15.32
CA ALA A 70 4.51 6.76 16.28
C ALA A 70 4.47 6.11 17.67
N ILE A 71 4.22 4.81 17.74
CA ILE A 71 4.25 4.04 19.01
C ILE A 71 5.67 4.05 19.58
N TRP A 72 6.69 3.81 18.76
CA TRP A 72 8.09 3.81 19.20
C TRP A 72 8.52 5.13 19.81
N THR A 73 8.12 6.24 19.19
CA THR A 73 8.52 7.59 19.65
C THR A 73 7.69 8.08 20.83
N ALA A 74 6.50 7.51 21.07
CA ALA A 74 5.60 7.86 22.18
C ALA A 74 5.29 9.37 22.31
N LYS A 75 5.30 10.10 21.19
CA LYS A 75 5.03 11.53 21.12
C LYS A 75 3.64 11.80 20.52
N PRO A 76 2.87 12.76 21.06
CA PRO A 76 1.54 13.10 20.53
C PRO A 76 1.61 13.56 19.06
N ALA A 77 2.67 14.28 18.67
CA ALA A 77 2.89 14.68 17.29
C ALA A 77 3.02 13.47 16.34
N GLY A 78 3.68 12.39 16.77
CA GLY A 78 3.83 11.17 15.97
C GLY A 78 2.48 10.49 15.73
N LEU A 79 1.62 10.45 16.76
CA LEU A 79 0.27 9.88 16.64
C LEU A 79 -0.62 10.70 15.70
N VAL A 80 -0.59 12.03 15.80
CA VAL A 80 -1.33 12.92 14.90
C VAL A 80 -0.91 12.70 13.45
N LEU A 81 0.40 12.61 13.19
CA LEU A 81 0.92 12.35 11.84
C LEU A 81 0.55 10.95 11.33
N ALA A 82 0.57 9.93 12.19
CA ALA A 82 0.16 8.57 11.82
C ALA A 82 -1.34 8.51 11.45
N ILE A 83 -2.21 9.18 12.22
CA ILE A 83 -3.65 9.27 11.91
C ILE A 83 -3.87 10.04 10.61
N TRP A 84 -3.21 11.19 10.44
CA TRP A 84 -3.33 12.00 9.24
C TRP A 84 -2.95 11.21 7.98
N THR A 85 -1.78 10.57 8.02
CA THR A 85 -1.30 9.75 6.89
C THR A 85 -2.21 8.56 6.63
N PHE A 86 -2.74 7.89 7.67
CA PHE A 86 -3.72 6.82 7.50
C PHE A 86 -4.99 7.27 6.76
N VAL A 87 -5.53 8.45 7.09
CA VAL A 87 -6.71 9.02 6.41
C VAL A 87 -6.40 9.31 4.94
N VAL A 88 -5.28 9.98 4.65
CA VAL A 88 -4.86 10.28 3.27
C VAL A 88 -4.68 8.99 2.48
N PHE A 89 -4.00 8.00 3.05
CA PHE A 89 -3.74 6.72 2.41
C PHE A 89 -5.01 5.90 2.15
N ASN A 90 -5.99 5.93 3.06
CA ASN A 90 -7.29 5.29 2.80
C ASN A 90 -8.03 5.95 1.63
N LEU A 91 -8.02 7.29 1.60
CA LEU A 91 -8.68 8.03 0.53
C LEU A 91 -8.02 7.76 -0.82
N THR A 92 -6.69 7.91 -0.91
CA THR A 92 -5.93 7.67 -2.13
C THR A 92 -6.06 6.23 -2.59
N GLY A 93 -5.87 5.25 -1.69
CA GLY A 93 -5.98 3.84 -2.02
C GLY A 93 -7.36 3.47 -2.56
N THR A 94 -8.44 3.99 -1.97
CA THR A 94 -9.79 3.74 -2.47
C THR A 94 -10.02 4.31 -3.89
N ILE A 95 -9.43 5.47 -4.18
CA ILE A 95 -9.52 6.08 -5.51
C ILE A 95 -8.71 5.26 -6.52
N GLU A 96 -7.47 4.91 -6.17
CA GLU A 96 -6.57 4.13 -7.02
C GLU A 96 -7.12 2.74 -7.31
N ASP A 97 -7.65 2.04 -6.29
CA ASP A 97 -8.26 0.72 -6.45
C ASP A 97 -9.48 0.78 -7.40
N LYS A 98 -10.30 1.84 -7.33
CA LYS A 98 -11.43 2.02 -8.25
C LYS A 98 -10.97 2.23 -9.69
N VAL A 99 -10.05 3.17 -9.90
CA VAL A 99 -9.50 3.48 -11.23
C VAL A 99 -8.84 2.26 -11.84
N THR A 100 -8.03 1.54 -11.06
CA THR A 100 -7.33 0.34 -11.48
C THR A 100 -8.32 -0.77 -11.88
N ASN A 101 -9.34 -1.01 -11.06
CA ASN A 101 -10.37 -2.02 -11.37
C ASN A 101 -11.17 -1.69 -12.63
N GLU A 102 -11.49 -0.42 -12.87
CA GLU A 102 -12.17 0.02 -14.09
C GLU A 102 -11.27 -0.20 -15.33
N MET A 103 -10.01 0.21 -15.25
CA MET A 103 -9.02 -0.01 -16.32
C MET A 103 -8.87 -1.48 -16.71
N TYR A 104 -8.78 -2.39 -15.74
CA TYR A 104 -8.67 -3.83 -16.04
C TYR A 104 -9.97 -4.44 -16.58
N LYS A 105 -11.14 -3.99 -16.10
CA LYS A 105 -12.45 -4.42 -16.66
C LYS A 105 -12.65 -4.01 -18.10
N ASP A 106 -12.18 -2.83 -18.48
CA ASP A 106 -12.24 -2.37 -19.87
C ASP A 106 -11.33 -3.21 -20.77
N ARG A 107 -10.14 -3.56 -20.30
CA ARG A 107 -9.21 -4.43 -21.03
C ARG A 107 -9.75 -5.85 -21.19
N SER A 108 -10.30 -6.45 -20.12
CA SER A 108 -10.89 -7.79 -20.21
C SER A 108 -12.08 -7.83 -21.18
N ARG A 109 -12.84 -6.73 -21.28
CA ARG A 109 -13.94 -6.60 -22.25
C ARG A 109 -13.43 -6.39 -23.68
N ALA A 110 -12.33 -5.67 -23.85
CA ALA A 110 -11.72 -5.45 -25.16
C ALA A 110 -11.15 -6.75 -25.74
N SER A 111 -10.44 -7.55 -24.95
CA SER A 111 -9.87 -8.83 -25.41
C SER A 111 -10.95 -9.85 -25.81
N VAL A 112 -12.07 -9.91 -25.09
CA VAL A 112 -13.19 -10.82 -25.41
C VAL A 112 -13.91 -10.44 -26.72
N LYS A 113 -13.74 -9.21 -27.21
CA LYS A 113 -14.40 -8.72 -28.42
C LYS A 113 -13.55 -8.90 -29.68
N GLU A 114 -12.26 -9.18 -29.53
CA GLU A 114 -11.33 -9.45 -30.62
C GLU A 114 -11.17 -10.95 -30.93
N ASP A 115 -11.71 -11.83 -30.07
CA ASP A 115 -11.88 -13.28 -30.29
C ASP A 115 -13.23 -13.61 -30.96
#